data_AF-A0A255PLG2-F1
#
_entry.id   AF-A0A255PLG2-F1
#
_cell.length_a   1.000
_cell.length_b   1.000
_cell.length_c   1.000
_cell.angle_alpha   90.00
_cell.angle_beta   90.00
_cell.angle_gamma   90.00
#
_symmetry.space_group_name_H-M   'P 1'
#
loop_
_entity.id
_entity.type
_entity.pdbx_description
1 polymer ?
#
loop_
_entity_poly.entity_id
_entity_poly.type
_entity_poly.pdbx_seq_one_letter_code
_entity_poly.pdbx_strand_id
1 'polypeptide(L)'
;MRPERFQDWLIDTVKNTPGTSRVQSLTEAGDTKHQFGIAVTAGTREVRWQITGQLADGEKHDTPTAEVEGSPAAWTDTTVQDGGEEWLAAAIGRAEFPQIAKIERWSIREGANPNKHGVTVFFHNGARAFVRQL
;
A
#
# COMPACT_ATOMS: atom_id res chain seq x y z
N MET A 1 -2.04 7.22 -10.56
CA MET A 1 -2.39 7.30 -9.13
C MET A 1 -1.35 8.14 -8.39
N ARG A 2 -1.77 9.12 -7.58
CA ARG A 2 -0.87 9.96 -6.75
C ARG A 2 -0.70 9.35 -5.34
N PRO A 3 0.43 9.57 -4.64
CA PRO A 3 0.68 8.99 -3.31
C PRO A 3 -0.35 9.37 -2.25
N GLU A 4 -0.79 10.63 -2.21
CA GLU A 4 -1.79 11.15 -1.26
C GLU A 4 -3.13 10.40 -1.40
N ARG A 5 -3.67 10.36 -2.62
CA ARG A 5 -4.90 9.64 -2.90
C ARG A 5 -4.79 8.14 -2.56
N PHE A 6 -3.64 7.53 -2.86
CA PHE A 6 -3.41 6.14 -2.50
C PHE A 6 -3.33 5.93 -0.99
N GLN A 7 -2.74 6.86 -0.24
CA GLN A 7 -2.71 6.82 1.21
C GLN A 7 -4.11 6.90 1.81
N ASP A 8 -4.95 7.84 1.36
CA ASP A 8 -6.33 7.99 1.84
C ASP A 8 -7.14 6.72 1.61
N TRP A 9 -7.07 6.18 0.38
CA TRP A 9 -7.70 4.91 0.04
C TRP A 9 -7.17 3.76 0.88
N LEU A 10 -5.86 3.70 1.13
CA LEU A 10 -5.24 2.63 1.90
C LEU A 10 -5.65 2.71 3.38
N ILE A 11 -5.76 3.91 3.96
CA ILE A 11 -6.29 4.11 5.32
C ILE A 11 -7.73 3.60 5.39
N ASP A 12 -8.57 3.98 4.42
CA ASP A 12 -9.97 3.55 4.36
C ASP A 12 -10.12 2.03 4.18
N THR A 13 -9.25 1.42 3.40
CA THR A 13 -9.23 -0.03 3.18
C THR A 13 -8.79 -0.77 4.44
N VAL A 14 -7.67 -0.33 5.02
CA VAL A 14 -7.02 -1.04 6.12
C VAL A 14 -7.79 -0.90 7.43
N LYS A 15 -8.45 0.24 7.68
CA LYS A 15 -9.27 0.42 8.90
C LYS A 15 -10.42 -0.58 9.00
N ASN A 16 -10.88 -1.10 7.86
CA ASN A 16 -11.96 -2.08 7.75
C ASN A 16 -11.45 -3.53 7.76
N THR A 17 -10.14 -3.75 7.89
CA THR A 17 -9.54 -5.09 7.90
C THR A 17 -9.66 -5.71 9.31
N PRO A 18 -10.08 -6.99 9.44
CA PRO A 18 -10.14 -7.67 10.73
C PRO A 18 -8.79 -7.64 11.47
N GLY A 19 -8.84 -7.42 12.79
CA GLY A 19 -7.65 -7.37 13.65
C GLY A 19 -6.98 -6.00 13.74
N THR A 20 -7.43 -5.02 12.96
CA THR A 20 -6.96 -3.64 13.03
C THR A 20 -7.74 -2.86 14.08
N SER A 21 -7.04 -2.25 15.03
CA SER A 21 -7.63 -1.43 16.10
C SER A 21 -7.46 0.06 15.87
N ARG A 22 -6.44 0.46 15.10
CA ARG A 22 -6.20 1.86 14.74
C ARG A 22 -5.44 1.95 13.42
N VAL A 23 -5.80 2.93 12.60
CA VAL A 23 -5.07 3.31 11.39
C VAL A 23 -5.06 4.83 11.32
N GLN A 24 -3.91 5.39 10.97
CA GLN A 24 -3.70 6.82 10.78
C GLN A 24 -2.54 7.06 9.83
N SER A 25 -2.41 8.27 9.29
CA SER A 25 -1.22 8.64 8.52
C SER A 25 0.04 8.62 9.39
N LEU A 26 1.21 8.48 8.76
CA LEU A 26 2.50 8.61 9.48
C LEU A 26 2.64 9.99 10.14
N THR A 27 2.20 11.05 9.47
CA THR A 27 2.20 12.41 10.01
C THR A 27 1.37 12.52 11.29
N GLU A 28 0.15 11.97 11.30
CA GLU A 28 -0.70 11.93 12.52
C GLU A 28 -0.09 11.06 13.63
N ALA A 29 0.68 10.03 13.26
CA ALA A 29 1.45 9.21 14.20
C ALA A 29 2.76 9.88 14.69
N GLY A 30 3.03 11.12 14.28
CA GLY A 30 4.20 11.91 14.68
C GLY A 30 5.46 11.68 13.83
N ASP A 31 5.38 10.91 12.74
CA ASP A 31 6.47 10.76 11.78
C ASP A 31 6.33 11.79 10.64
N THR A 32 7.08 12.88 10.76
CA THR A 32 7.12 13.97 9.78
C THR A 32 8.24 13.82 8.76
N LYS A 33 9.09 12.78 8.88
CA LYS A 33 10.18 12.50 7.94
C LYS A 33 9.66 11.87 6.65
N HIS A 34 8.59 11.09 6.76
CA HIS A 34 7.99 10.38 5.65
C HIS A 34 6.64 11.01 5.28
N GLN A 35 6.62 11.84 4.24
CA GLN A 35 5.45 12.62 3.83
C GLN A 35 4.18 11.77 3.63
N PHE A 36 4.31 10.57 3.07
CA PHE A 36 3.20 9.66 2.84
C PHE A 36 3.46 8.30 3.51
N GLY A 37 2.44 7.77 4.16
CA GLY A 37 2.49 6.47 4.82
C GLY A 37 1.39 6.27 5.84
N ILE A 38 1.29 5.06 6.38
CA ILE A 38 0.31 4.70 7.40
C ILE A 38 0.99 4.08 8.61
N ALA A 39 0.45 4.36 9.79
CA ALA A 39 0.70 3.60 11.01
C ALA A 39 -0.54 2.75 11.29
N VAL A 40 -0.35 1.44 11.43
CA VAL A 40 -1.41 0.47 11.70
C VAL A 40 -1.14 -0.16 13.05
N THR A 41 -2.11 -0.12 13.94
CA THR A 41 -2.14 -0.98 15.13
C THR A 41 -2.96 -2.22 14.81
N ALA A 42 -2.31 -3.38 14.75
CA ALA A 42 -2.94 -4.69 14.52
C ALA A 42 -2.60 -5.61 15.71
N GLY A 43 -3.64 -6.07 16.42
CA GLY A 43 -3.44 -6.75 17.70
C GLY A 43 -2.68 -5.88 18.72
N THR A 44 -1.55 -6.36 19.23
CA THR A 44 -0.71 -5.65 20.22
C THR A 44 0.48 -4.91 19.61
N ARG A 45 0.60 -4.87 18.28
CA ARG A 45 1.76 -4.29 17.58
C ARG A 45 1.34 -3.10 16.73
N GLU A 46 2.17 -2.06 16.76
CA GLU A 46 2.11 -1.00 15.76
C GLU A 46 3.13 -1.30 14.67
N VAL A 47 2.69 -1.26 13.41
CA VAL A 47 3.54 -1.38 12.23
C VAL A 47 3.41 -0.12 11.40
N ARG A 48 4.53 0.40 10.92
CA ARG A 48 4.62 1.64 10.15
C ARG A 48 5.04 1.35 8.72
N TRP A 49 4.32 1.93 7.78
CA TRP A 49 4.51 1.72 6.35
C TRP A 49 4.68 3.05 5.66
N GLN A 50 5.87 3.29 5.10
CA GLN A 50 6.11 4.44 4.23
C GLN A 50 5.58 4.14 2.83
N ILE A 51 4.96 5.15 2.21
CA ILE A 51 4.52 5.11 0.82
C ILE A 51 5.42 6.01 -0.03
N THR A 52 5.94 5.49 -1.14
CA THR A 52 6.64 6.27 -2.16
C THR A 52 5.99 6.01 -3.51
N GLY A 53 5.54 7.06 -4.21
CA GLY A 53 4.98 6.90 -5.55
C GLY A 53 6.00 7.16 -6.64
N GLN A 54 5.83 6.46 -7.75
CA GLN A 54 6.49 6.68 -9.03
C GLN A 54 5.40 6.93 -10.08
N LEU A 55 5.52 8.03 -10.82
CA LEU A 55 4.59 8.34 -11.90
C LEU A 55 4.80 7.41 -13.10
N ALA A 56 3.80 7.38 -13.99
CA ALA A 56 3.96 6.70 -15.26
C ALA A 56 5.03 7.41 -16.11
N ASP A 57 5.67 6.67 -17.01
CA ASP A 57 6.69 7.23 -17.89
C ASP A 57 6.10 8.36 -18.75
N GLY A 58 6.79 9.51 -18.75
CA GLY A 58 6.36 10.71 -19.50
C GLY A 58 5.31 11.57 -18.79
N GLU A 59 4.83 11.18 -17.61
CA GLU A 59 3.83 11.95 -16.85
C GLU A 59 4.49 13.10 -16.06
N LYS A 60 3.88 14.29 -16.10
CA LYS A 60 4.34 15.46 -15.31
C LYS A 60 3.58 15.57 -13.99
N HIS A 61 4.21 16.20 -13.00
CA HIS A 61 3.58 16.46 -11.70
C HIS A 61 2.43 17.47 -11.77
N ASP A 62 2.39 18.28 -12.83
CA ASP A 62 1.55 19.47 -12.92
C ASP A 62 0.16 19.19 -13.52
N THR A 63 -0.04 17.99 -14.09
CA THR A 63 -1.31 17.59 -14.71
C THR A 63 -2.00 16.54 -13.84
N PRO A 64 -3.28 16.73 -13.48
CA PRO A 64 -4.06 15.69 -12.83
C PRO A 64 -4.04 14.43 -13.68
N THR A 65 -3.62 13.32 -13.08
CA THR A 65 -3.57 12.03 -13.75
C THR A 65 -5.00 11.53 -13.97
N ALA A 66 -5.39 11.24 -15.20
CA ALA A 66 -6.65 10.58 -15.46
C ALA A 66 -6.70 9.21 -14.75
N GLU A 67 -7.83 8.90 -14.14
CA GLU A 67 -8.06 7.61 -13.51
C GLU A 67 -8.16 6.54 -14.62
N VAL A 68 -7.36 5.49 -14.49
CA VAL A 68 -7.41 4.35 -15.40
C VAL A 68 -7.86 3.15 -14.57
N GLU A 69 -9.02 2.62 -14.93
CA GLU A 69 -9.63 1.46 -14.29
C GLU A 69 -9.54 0.24 -15.21
N GLY A 70 -9.51 -0.93 -14.59
CA GLY A 70 -9.50 -2.22 -15.27
C GLY A 70 -9.95 -3.33 -14.33
N SER A 71 -9.69 -4.58 -14.71
CA SER A 71 -9.90 -5.71 -13.81
C SER A 71 -9.01 -5.55 -12.56
N PRO A 72 -9.56 -5.73 -11.35
CA PRO A 72 -8.77 -5.71 -10.13
C PRO A 72 -7.68 -6.78 -10.15
N ALA A 73 -6.59 -6.52 -9.43
CA ALA A 73 -5.55 -7.52 -9.22
C ALA A 73 -6.14 -8.79 -8.59
N ALA A 74 -5.95 -9.94 -9.25
CA ALA A 74 -6.36 -11.22 -8.71
C ALA A 74 -5.62 -11.48 -7.39
N TRP A 75 -6.37 -11.86 -6.35
CA TRP A 75 -5.82 -12.11 -5.03
C TRP A 75 -6.47 -13.33 -4.37
N THR A 76 -5.64 -14.25 -3.89
CA THR A 76 -6.10 -15.52 -3.29
C THR A 76 -5.63 -15.73 -1.86
N ASP A 77 -4.69 -14.91 -1.38
CA ASP A 77 -4.15 -15.04 -0.03
C ASP A 77 -5.20 -14.58 1.00
N THR A 78 -5.39 -15.40 2.03
CA THR A 78 -6.39 -15.18 3.07
C THR A 78 -5.85 -14.67 4.40
N THR A 79 -4.56 -14.40 4.50
CA THR A 79 -3.92 -14.02 5.77
C THR A 79 -4.49 -12.71 6.33
N VAL A 80 -4.77 -12.73 7.64
CA VAL A 80 -5.48 -11.65 8.36
C VAL A 80 -4.80 -11.24 9.66
N GLN A 81 -3.61 -11.74 9.98
CA GLN A 81 -3.01 -11.49 11.29
C GLN A 81 -1.64 -10.84 11.20
N ASP A 82 -1.36 -9.99 12.20
CA ASP A 82 -0.08 -9.37 12.61
C ASP A 82 0.38 -8.03 11.99
N GLY A 83 -0.29 -7.50 10.97
CA GLY A 83 0.08 -6.21 10.40
C GLY A 83 1.32 -6.23 9.49
N GLY A 84 1.89 -7.42 9.24
CA GLY A 84 3.06 -7.63 8.39
C GLY A 84 2.78 -7.52 6.89
N GLU A 85 3.80 -7.79 6.09
CA GLU A 85 3.77 -7.63 4.63
C GLU A 85 2.65 -8.44 3.96
N GLU A 86 2.46 -9.68 4.39
CA GLU A 86 1.42 -10.58 3.88
C GLU A 86 0.02 -10.06 4.15
N TRP A 87 -0.21 -9.63 5.39
CA TRP A 87 -1.46 -9.02 5.82
C TRP A 87 -1.75 -7.74 5.02
N LEU A 88 -0.76 -6.88 4.79
CA LEU A 88 -0.94 -5.65 4.03
C LEU A 88 -1.29 -5.96 2.58
N ALA A 89 -0.58 -6.90 1.96
CA ALA A 89 -0.86 -7.30 0.60
C ALA A 89 -2.26 -7.92 0.48
N ALA A 90 -2.70 -8.69 1.48
CA ALA A 90 -4.04 -9.25 1.54
C ALA A 90 -5.15 -8.21 1.73
N ALA A 91 -4.93 -7.19 2.57
CA ALA A 91 -5.86 -6.08 2.72
C ALA A 91 -6.05 -5.33 1.39
N ILE A 92 -4.96 -5.04 0.68
CA ILE A 92 -4.99 -4.35 -0.62
C ILE A 92 -5.67 -5.22 -1.69
N GLY A 93 -5.32 -6.50 -1.78
CA GLY A 93 -5.83 -7.41 -2.80
C GLY A 93 -7.34 -7.67 -2.68
N ARG A 94 -7.83 -7.84 -1.45
CA ARG A 94 -9.26 -8.08 -1.17
C ARG A 94 -10.16 -6.87 -1.38
N ALA A 95 -9.59 -5.67 -1.41
CA ALA A 95 -10.34 -4.46 -1.67
C ALA A 95 -10.80 -4.35 -3.13
N GLU A 96 -10.27 -5.21 -4.03
CA GLU A 96 -10.65 -5.29 -5.44
C GLU A 96 -10.68 -3.92 -6.14
N PHE A 97 -9.73 -3.04 -5.78
CA PHE A 97 -9.76 -1.66 -6.24
C PHE A 97 -9.40 -1.58 -7.74
N PRO A 98 -10.30 -1.07 -8.60
CA PRO A 98 -10.21 -1.23 -10.06
C PRO A 98 -9.02 -0.51 -10.70
N GLN A 99 -8.32 0.37 -9.97
CA GLN A 99 -7.12 1.06 -10.47
C GLN A 99 -5.85 0.26 -10.26
N ILE A 100 -5.88 -0.78 -9.42
CA ILE A 100 -4.74 -1.65 -9.13
C ILE A 100 -4.72 -2.81 -10.13
N ALA A 101 -3.65 -2.86 -10.91
CA ALA A 101 -3.41 -3.90 -11.90
C ALA A 101 -2.70 -5.12 -11.31
N LYS A 102 -1.76 -4.89 -10.38
CA LYS A 102 -0.92 -5.95 -9.81
C LYS A 102 -0.40 -5.55 -8.43
N ILE A 103 -0.23 -6.55 -7.56
CA ILE A 103 0.37 -6.40 -6.23
C ILE A 103 1.53 -7.38 -6.14
N GLU A 104 2.70 -6.91 -5.70
CA GLU A 104 3.88 -7.75 -5.49
C GLU A 104 4.45 -7.56 -4.10
N ARG A 105 4.44 -8.62 -3.31
CA ARG A 105 5.19 -8.76 -2.06
C ARG A 105 6.70 -8.77 -2.32
N TRP A 106 7.50 -8.13 -1.45
CA TRP A 106 8.96 -8.04 -1.58
C TRP A 106 9.64 -9.28 -1.03
N SER A 107 9.11 -9.85 0.03
CA SER A 107 9.66 -11.02 0.75
C SER A 107 9.71 -12.31 -0.10
N ILE A 108 8.86 -12.42 -1.11
CA ILE A 108 8.74 -13.62 -1.96
C ILE A 108 9.31 -13.44 -3.37
N ARG A 109 10.00 -12.32 -3.64
CA ARG A 109 10.63 -12.07 -4.94
C ARG A 109 11.90 -12.89 -5.09
N GLU A 110 12.26 -13.18 -6.33
CA GLU A 110 13.59 -13.69 -6.63
C GLU A 110 14.66 -12.68 -6.16
N GLY A 111 15.65 -13.16 -5.41
CA GLY A 111 16.68 -12.30 -4.81
C GLY A 111 16.18 -11.41 -3.66
N ALA A 112 15.05 -11.75 -3.03
CA ALA A 112 14.52 -11.00 -1.90
C ALA A 112 15.56 -10.86 -0.76
N ASN A 113 15.62 -9.66 -0.19
CA ASN A 113 16.40 -9.43 1.03
C ASN A 113 15.50 -9.71 2.23
N PRO A 114 15.83 -10.66 3.12
CA PRO A 114 14.98 -11.04 4.24
C PRO A 114 14.74 -9.92 5.25
N ASN A 115 15.56 -8.86 5.22
CA ASN A 115 15.42 -7.68 6.10
C ASN A 115 14.62 -6.54 5.45
N LYS A 116 14.05 -6.74 4.25
CA LYS A 116 13.29 -5.70 3.54
C LYS A 116 11.87 -6.18 3.29
N HIS A 117 10.95 -5.66 4.09
CA HIS A 117 9.53 -5.94 3.95
C HIS A 117 8.81 -4.81 3.22
N GLY A 118 7.92 -5.19 2.31
CA GLY A 118 7.20 -4.23 1.51
C GLY A 118 6.32 -4.84 0.43
N VAL A 119 5.48 -3.98 -0.14
CA VAL A 119 4.60 -4.29 -1.25
C VAL A 119 4.81 -3.25 -2.34
N THR A 120 4.92 -3.68 -3.58
CA THR A 120 4.74 -2.79 -4.74
C THR A 120 3.34 -2.96 -5.29
N VAL A 121 2.63 -1.85 -5.41
CA VAL A 121 1.32 -1.77 -6.06
C VAL A 121 1.52 -1.13 -7.42
N PHE A 122 1.09 -1.83 -8.47
CA PHE A 122 1.12 -1.37 -9.85
C PHE A 122 -0.28 -0.94 -10.25
N PHE A 123 -0.40 0.27 -10.79
CA PHE A 123 -1.66 0.80 -11.26
C PHE A 123 -1.82 0.63 -12.77
N HIS A 124 -3.05 0.52 -13.26
CA HIS A 124 -3.34 0.39 -14.70
C HIS A 124 -2.84 1.56 -15.52
N ASN A 125 -2.72 2.74 -14.92
CA ASN A 125 -2.18 3.93 -15.57
C ASN A 125 -0.63 3.92 -15.71
N GLY A 126 0.06 2.85 -15.29
CA GLY A 126 1.52 2.71 -15.34
C GLY A 126 2.27 3.27 -14.13
N ALA A 127 1.60 4.00 -13.23
CA ALA A 127 2.20 4.45 -11.98
C ALA A 127 2.45 3.27 -11.02
N ARG A 128 3.32 3.50 -10.03
CA ARG A 128 3.63 2.51 -8.99
C ARG A 128 3.61 3.16 -7.61
N ALA A 129 3.20 2.42 -6.59
CA ALA A 129 3.41 2.76 -5.20
C ALA A 129 4.28 1.69 -4.53
N PHE A 130 5.31 2.13 -3.84
CA PHE A 130 6.19 1.31 -3.01
C PHE A 130 5.81 1.53 -1.56
N VAL A 131 5.26 0.50 -0.93
CA VAL A 131 4.85 0.51 0.48
C VAL A 131 5.88 -0.28 1.28
N ARG A 132 6.74 0.41 2.02
CA ARG A 132 7.90 -0.16 2.71
C ARG A 132 7.69 -0.13 4.22
N GLN A 133 7.99 -1.24 4.90
CA GLN A 133 7.98 -1.27 6.36
C GLN A 133 9.15 -0.43 6.91
N LEU A 134 8.87 0.39 7.93
CA LEU A 134 9.88 1.20 8.65
C LEU A 134 10.51 0.43 9.82
#